data_AF-M6ULD2-F1
#
_entry.id   AF-M6ULD2-F1
#
_cell.length_a   1.000
_cell.length_b   1.000
_cell.length_c   1.000
_cell.angle_alpha   90.00
_cell.angle_beta   90.00
_cell.angle_gamma   90.00
#
_symmetry.space_group_name_H-M   'P 1'
#
loop_
_entity.id
_entity.type
_entity.pdbx_description
1 polymer ?
#
loop_
_entity_poly.entity_id
_entity_poly.type
_entity_poly.pdbx_seq_one_letter_code
_entity_poly.pdbx_strand_id
1 'polypeptide(L)'
;MKRFQFSLEPVLNLRKKKEDEKLKAFSKVTGEINQIRNSILENEKQIELLTGESYSLQGASLRDYQLHQGYIRSLITQNENLESDIENRKSELDSKRAELILAQKDRKILEILKENQYKDYKKLYFKKEKFELEEHYNQLKSIERRKINESYKSIPRVFTFDTGSNPESPNDDSGTSEIKKLYDRYKK
;
A
#
# COMPACT_ATOMS: atom_id res chain seq x y z
N MET A 1 -12.87 -19.61 -10.09
CA MET A 1 -11.42 -19.60 -9.74
C MET A 1 -11.26 -19.46 -8.23
N LYS A 2 -10.20 -20.04 -7.64
CA LYS A 2 -9.93 -19.96 -6.19
C LYS A 2 -9.54 -18.53 -5.80
N ARG A 3 -10.07 -18.03 -4.67
CA ARG A 3 -9.69 -16.73 -4.10
C ARG A 3 -8.22 -16.75 -3.64
N PHE A 4 -7.56 -15.60 -3.63
CA PHE A 4 -6.19 -15.48 -3.10
C PHE A 4 -6.16 -15.90 -1.62
N GLN A 5 -5.23 -16.79 -1.28
CA GLN A 5 -4.98 -17.22 0.09
C GLN A 5 -3.49 -17.08 0.34
N PHE A 6 -3.13 -16.32 1.37
CA PHE A 6 -1.73 -16.16 1.75
C PHE A 6 -1.32 -17.31 2.67
N SER A 7 -0.31 -18.08 2.27
CA SER A 7 0.12 -19.26 3.03
C SER A 7 0.63 -18.92 4.44
N LEU A 8 1.18 -17.72 4.62
CA LEU A 8 1.74 -17.25 5.89
C LEU A 8 0.76 -16.38 6.69
N GLU A 9 -0.55 -16.42 6.38
CA GLU A 9 -1.59 -15.71 7.14
C GLU A 9 -1.57 -16.05 8.64
N PRO A 10 -1.43 -17.33 9.07
CA PRO A 10 -1.35 -17.67 10.49
C PRO A 10 -0.11 -17.05 11.17
N VAL A 11 1.02 -17.02 10.47
CA VAL A 11 2.27 -16.44 10.97
C VAL A 11 2.14 -14.93 11.11
N LEU A 12 1.52 -14.27 10.14
CA LEU A 12 1.22 -12.83 10.19
C LEU A 12 0.34 -12.50 11.41
N ASN A 13 -0.70 -13.29 11.66
CA ASN A 13 -1.58 -13.09 12.81
C ASN A 13 -0.85 -13.32 14.14
N LEU A 14 0.04 -14.32 14.22
CA LEU A 14 0.87 -14.52 15.39
C LEU A 14 1.81 -13.33 15.64
N ARG A 15 2.42 -12.77 14.59
CA ARG A 15 3.29 -11.59 14.72
C ARG A 15 2.53 -10.34 15.15
N LYS A 16 1.30 -10.15 14.67
CA LYS A 16 0.40 -9.09 15.15
C LYS A 16 0.12 -9.20 16.65
N LYS A 17 -0.22 -10.39 17.13
CA LYS A 17 -0.43 -10.62 18.56
C LYS A 17 0.82 -10.32 19.39
N LYS A 18 2.00 -10.74 18.91
CA LYS A 18 3.28 -10.43 19.57
C LYS A 18 3.56 -8.93 19.61
N GLU A 19 3.30 -8.20 18.53
CA GLU A 19 3.41 -6.74 18.52
C GLU A 19 2.46 -6.10 19.53
N ASP A 20 1.20 -6.54 19.59
CA ASP A 20 0.22 -6.04 20.54
C ASP A 20 0.66 -6.28 22.00
N GLU A 21 1.25 -7.45 22.30
CA GLU A 21 1.82 -7.75 23.62
C GLU A 21 2.97 -6.80 23.96
N LYS A 22 3.89 -6.54 23.02
CA LYS A 22 5.00 -5.60 23.22
C LYS A 22 4.50 -4.16 23.36
N LEU A 23 3.46 -3.79 22.62
CA LEU A 23 2.83 -2.48 22.72
C LEU A 23 2.22 -2.29 24.10
N LYS A 24 1.48 -3.27 24.61
CA LYS A 24 0.92 -3.24 25.96
C LYS A 24 2.01 -3.09 27.03
N ALA A 25 3.11 -3.83 26.90
CA ALA A 25 4.24 -3.73 27.82
C ALA A 25 4.87 -2.32 27.80
N PHE A 26 5.09 -1.76 26.61
CA PHE A 26 5.60 -0.39 26.45
C PHE A 26 4.64 0.67 27.02
N SER A 27 3.34 0.54 26.74
CA SER A 27 2.30 1.44 27.25
C SER A 27 2.21 1.41 28.77
N LYS A 28 2.40 0.24 29.40
CA LYS A 28 2.40 0.11 30.86
C LYS A 28 3.52 0.93 31.49
N VAL A 29 4.76 0.74 31.05
CA VAL A 29 5.93 1.49 31.55
C VAL A 29 5.78 2.99 31.30
N THR A 30 5.27 3.35 30.12
CA THR A 30 5.01 4.76 29.78
C THR A 30 3.93 5.37 30.69
N GLY A 31 2.88 4.61 31.01
CA GLY A 31 1.83 5.02 31.93
C GLY A 31 2.36 5.28 33.33
N GLU A 32 3.20 4.39 33.85
CA GLU A 32 3.85 4.54 35.16
C GLU A 32 4.75 5.79 35.21
N ILE A 33 5.56 6.04 34.17
CA ILE A 33 6.38 7.27 34.09
C ILE A 33 5.51 8.53 34.05
N ASN A 34 4.39 8.49 33.32
CA ASN A 34 3.48 9.63 33.24
C ASN A 34 2.78 9.90 34.58
N GLN A 35 2.44 8.86 35.36
CA GLN A 35 1.91 9.03 36.71
C GLN A 35 2.92 9.74 37.62
N ILE A 36 4.18 9.32 37.58
CA ILE A 36 5.26 9.95 38.36
C ILE A 36 5.43 11.43 37.95
N ARG A 37 5.41 11.72 36.64
CA ARG A 37 5.47 13.11 36.15
C ARG A 37 4.29 13.96 36.63
N ASN A 38 3.09 13.39 36.66
CA ASN A 38 1.93 14.11 37.18
C ASN A 38 2.09 14.43 38.67
N SER A 39 2.64 13.50 39.46
CA SER A 39 2.95 13.75 40.88
C SER A 39 3.98 14.87 41.06
N ILE A 40 5.03 14.92 40.22
CA ILE A 40 5.99 16.03 40.21
C ILE A 40 5.29 17.35 39.93
N LEU A 41 4.46 17.41 38.87
CA LEU A 41 3.70 18.61 38.50
C LEU A 41 2.73 19.05 39.61
N GLU A 42 2.10 18.12 40.32
CA GLU A 42 1.24 18.42 41.47
C GLU A 42 2.03 19.02 42.63
N ASN A 43 3.19 18.44 42.96
CA ASN A 43 4.10 18.96 43.97
C ASN A 43 4.62 20.34 43.61
N GLU A 44 5.01 20.57 42.35
CA GLU A 44 5.46 21.88 41.85
C GLU A 44 4.36 22.94 42.01
N LYS A 45 3.12 22.62 41.64
CA LYS A 45 1.98 23.52 41.87
C LYS A 45 1.77 23.82 43.36
N GLN A 46 1.92 22.82 44.22
CA GLN A 46 1.83 23.04 45.67
C GLN A 46 2.94 23.96 46.18
N ILE A 47 4.18 23.76 45.71
CA ILE A 47 5.31 24.64 46.04
C ILE A 47 5.01 26.06 45.57
N GLU A 48 4.59 26.25 44.32
CA GLU A 48 4.23 27.57 43.78
C GLU A 48 3.17 28.27 44.63
N LEU A 49 2.11 27.55 45.03
CA LEU A 49 1.05 28.07 45.90
C LEU A 49 1.57 28.49 47.28
N LEU A 50 2.53 27.74 47.84
CA LEU A 50 3.10 27.99 49.16
C LEU A 50 4.19 29.07 49.16
N THR A 51 4.84 29.29 48.00
CA THR A 51 5.88 30.32 47.84
C THR A 51 5.37 31.61 47.19
N GLY A 52 4.17 31.60 46.62
CA GLY A 52 3.59 32.71 45.89
C GLY A 52 3.21 33.91 46.78
N GLU A 53 3.11 35.08 46.16
CA GLU A 53 2.80 36.37 46.84
C GLU A 53 1.46 36.37 47.60
N SER A 54 0.53 35.49 47.22
CA SER A 54 -0.76 35.29 47.86
C SER A 54 -0.68 34.51 49.18
N TYR A 55 0.42 33.84 49.48
CA TYR A 55 0.61 33.09 50.72
C TYR A 55 1.26 33.98 51.79
N SER A 56 0.45 34.73 52.53
CA SER A 56 0.92 35.60 53.61
C SER A 56 1.00 34.85 54.95
N LEU A 57 2.22 34.70 55.46
CA LEU A 57 2.51 34.23 56.83
C LEU A 57 2.52 35.38 57.86
N GLN A 58 1.87 36.51 57.58
CA GLN A 58 1.82 37.64 58.52
C GLN A 58 1.17 37.23 59.85
N GLY A 59 1.90 37.42 60.95
CA GLY A 59 1.46 37.04 62.29
C GLY A 59 1.71 35.58 62.67
N ALA A 60 2.34 34.79 61.79
CA ALA A 60 2.70 33.41 62.08
C ALA A 60 3.87 33.33 63.08
N SER A 61 3.90 32.27 63.89
CA SER A 61 4.99 32.00 64.82
C SER A 61 6.26 31.57 64.06
N LEU A 62 7.44 31.75 64.68
CA LEU A 62 8.69 31.20 64.16
C LEU A 62 8.59 29.69 63.89
N ARG A 63 7.84 28.97 64.74
CA ARG A 63 7.58 27.54 64.57
C ARG A 63 6.81 27.24 63.28
N ASP A 64 5.81 28.05 62.95
CA ASP A 64 4.98 27.86 61.76
C ASP A 64 5.81 28.11 60.49
N TYR A 65 6.71 29.09 60.53
CA TYR A 65 7.66 29.34 59.44
C TYR A 65 8.62 28.15 59.23
N GLN A 66 9.14 27.57 60.31
CA GLN A 66 10.02 26.40 60.22
C GLN A 66 9.29 25.18 59.66
N LEU A 67 8.04 24.93 60.08
CA LEU A 67 7.21 23.85 59.54
C LEU A 67 6.92 24.05 58.06
N HIS A 68 6.57 25.27 57.66
CA HIS A 68 6.31 25.64 56.27
C HIS A 68 7.54 25.39 55.38
N GLN A 69 8.70 25.91 55.79
CA GLN A 69 9.96 25.70 55.06
C GLN A 69 10.35 24.21 55.03
N GLY A 70 10.13 23.48 56.12
CA GLY A 70 10.35 22.03 56.18
C GLY A 70 9.47 21.27 55.19
N TYR A 71 8.19 21.66 55.08
CA TYR A 71 7.27 21.05 54.14
C TYR A 71 7.67 21.30 52.68
N ILE A 72 8.00 22.54 52.31
CA ILE A 72 8.50 22.86 50.96
C ILE A 72 9.75 22.05 50.62
N ARG A 73 10.73 21.99 51.54
CA ARG A 73 11.93 21.17 51.34
C ARG A 73 11.60 19.69 51.14
N SER A 74 10.63 19.18 51.90
CA SER A 74 10.20 17.78 51.76
C SER A 74 9.58 17.51 50.38
N LEU A 75 8.79 18.45 49.83
CA LEU A 75 8.23 18.35 48.48
C LEU A 75 9.31 18.40 47.40
N ILE A 76 10.31 19.27 47.57
CA ILE A 76 11.48 19.36 46.65
C ILE A 76 12.25 18.04 46.65
N THR A 77 12.59 17.51 47.83
CA THR A 77 13.30 16.23 47.94
C THR A 77 12.45 15.06 47.41
N GLN A 78 11.12 15.11 47.57
CA GLN A 78 10.23 14.13 46.93
C GLN A 78 10.31 14.20 45.40
N ASN A 79 10.32 15.41 44.82
CA ASN A 79 10.48 15.57 43.37
C ASN A 79 11.83 15.03 42.88
N GLU A 80 12.93 15.33 43.57
CA GLU A 80 14.26 14.79 43.21
C GLU A 80 14.28 13.25 43.20
N ASN A 81 13.64 12.62 44.19
CA ASN A 81 13.51 11.16 44.23
C ASN A 81 12.64 10.62 43.08
N LEU A 82 11.52 11.27 42.77
CA LEU A 82 10.64 10.90 41.65
C LEU A 82 11.34 11.08 40.29
N GLU A 83 12.20 12.09 40.14
CA GLU A 83 13.04 12.27 38.95
C GLU A 83 14.06 11.14 38.81
N SER A 84 14.73 10.76 39.90
CA SER A 84 15.62 9.60 39.90
C SER A 84 14.90 8.31 39.53
N ASP A 85 13.67 8.10 40.03
CA ASP A 85 12.84 6.97 39.66
C ASP A 85 12.50 6.94 38.16
N ILE A 86 12.25 8.11 37.55
CA ILE A 86 12.05 8.23 36.10
C ILE A 86 13.33 7.84 35.35
N GLU A 87 14.50 8.31 35.79
CA GLU A 87 15.78 7.99 35.15
C GLU A 87 16.07 6.49 35.21
N ASN A 88 15.84 5.85 36.36
CA ASN A 88 16.01 4.41 36.52
C ASN A 88 15.12 3.61 35.54
N ARG A 89 13.87 4.05 35.38
CA ARG A 89 12.88 3.42 34.48
C ARG A 89 13.09 3.74 33.00
N LYS A 90 13.89 4.76 32.67
CA LYS A 90 14.18 5.16 31.28
C LYS A 90 14.89 4.05 30.51
N SER A 91 15.82 3.36 31.17
CA SER A 91 16.53 2.21 30.59
C SER A 91 15.57 1.08 30.20
N GLU A 92 14.60 0.78 31.06
CA GLU A 92 13.55 -0.20 30.79
C GLU A 92 12.63 0.26 29.64
N LEU A 93 12.22 1.53 29.64
CA LEU A 93 11.40 2.12 28.58
C LEU A 93 12.09 1.98 27.21
N ASP A 94 13.37 2.33 27.12
CA ASP A 94 14.15 2.25 25.88
C ASP A 94 14.31 0.79 25.41
N SER A 95 14.51 -0.14 26.34
CA SER A 95 14.53 -1.57 26.04
C SER A 95 13.20 -2.05 25.45
N LYS A 96 12.07 -1.72 26.08
CA LYS A 96 10.73 -2.08 25.58
C LYS A 96 10.41 -1.41 24.24
N ARG A 97 10.89 -0.18 24.04
CA ARG A 97 10.76 0.53 22.76
C ARG A 97 11.53 -0.19 21.65
N ALA A 98 12.76 -0.64 21.93
CA ALA A 98 13.54 -1.40 20.96
C ALA A 98 12.87 -2.74 20.60
N GLU A 99 12.34 -3.46 21.59
CA GLU A 99 11.58 -4.70 21.36
C GLU A 99 10.33 -4.46 20.49
N LEU A 100 9.59 -3.38 20.74
CA LEU A 100 8.42 -2.99 19.94
C LEU A 100 8.81 -2.72 18.47
N ILE A 101 9.88 -1.97 18.25
CA ILE A 101 10.37 -1.63 16.90
C ILE A 101 10.76 -2.90 16.14
N LEU A 102 11.41 -3.86 16.80
CA LEU A 102 11.75 -5.15 16.19
C LEU A 102 10.48 -5.93 15.81
N ALA A 103 9.50 -6.02 16.70
CA ALA A 103 8.24 -6.70 16.41
C ALA A 103 7.47 -6.04 15.24
N GLN A 104 7.47 -4.71 15.17
CA GLN A 104 6.88 -3.95 14.06
C GLN A 104 7.57 -4.23 12.73
N LYS A 105 8.91 -4.27 12.72
CA LYS A 105 9.69 -4.63 11.52
C LYS A 105 9.33 -6.04 11.05
N ASP A 106 9.27 -6.99 11.98
CA ASP A 106 8.93 -8.39 11.67
C ASP A 106 7.51 -8.53 11.11
N ARG A 107 6.53 -7.81 11.63
CA ARG A 107 5.18 -7.77 11.03
C ARG A 107 5.24 -7.19 9.62
N LYS A 108 5.88 -6.03 9.47
CA LYS A 108 5.92 -5.29 8.20
C LYS A 108 6.55 -6.10 7.06
N ILE A 109 7.58 -6.90 7.36
CA ILE A 109 8.19 -7.81 6.37
C ILE A 109 7.15 -8.79 5.81
N LEU A 110 6.32 -9.40 6.67
CA LEU A 110 5.29 -10.34 6.21
C LEU A 110 4.16 -9.66 5.44
N GLU A 111 3.80 -8.43 5.82
CA GLU A 111 2.80 -7.65 5.08
C GLU A 111 3.29 -7.32 3.67
N ILE A 112 4.55 -6.91 3.52
CA ILE A 112 5.16 -6.66 2.22
C ILE A 112 5.17 -7.95 1.37
N LEU A 113 5.50 -9.09 1.98
CA LEU A 113 5.46 -10.38 1.28
C LEU A 113 4.05 -10.74 0.82
N LYS A 114 3.03 -10.50 1.66
CA LYS A 114 1.62 -10.72 1.31
C LYS A 114 1.20 -9.82 0.14
N GLU A 115 1.55 -8.54 0.18
CA GLU A 115 1.25 -7.59 -0.89
C GLU A 115 1.91 -7.98 -2.21
N ASN A 116 3.17 -8.41 -2.19
CA ASN A 116 3.88 -8.85 -3.38
C ASN A 116 3.24 -10.09 -4.00
N GLN A 117 2.95 -11.12 -3.18
CA GLN A 117 2.25 -12.32 -3.67
C GLN A 117 0.85 -12.00 -4.21
N TYR A 118 0.14 -11.06 -3.58
CA TYR A 118 -1.16 -10.62 -4.06
C TYR A 118 -1.06 -9.89 -5.42
N LYS A 119 -0.04 -9.03 -5.60
CA LYS A 119 0.23 -8.37 -6.88
C LYS A 119 0.50 -9.39 -7.98
N ASP A 120 1.26 -10.43 -7.70
CA ASP A 120 1.57 -11.47 -8.69
C ASP A 120 0.36 -12.34 -9.02
N TYR A 121 -0.44 -12.71 -8.01
CA TYR A 121 -1.74 -13.36 -8.24
C TYR A 121 -2.65 -12.51 -9.13
N LYS A 122 -2.75 -11.21 -8.86
CA LYS A 122 -3.58 -10.27 -9.63
C LYS A 122 -3.11 -10.16 -11.09
N LYS A 123 -1.80 -10.10 -11.32
CA LYS A 123 -1.21 -10.09 -12.69
C LYS A 123 -1.56 -11.37 -13.45
N LEU A 124 -1.41 -12.54 -12.82
CA LEU A 124 -1.73 -13.82 -13.43
C LEU A 124 -3.23 -13.94 -13.72
N TYR A 125 -4.07 -13.47 -12.79
CA TYR A 125 -5.52 -13.43 -12.96
C TYR A 125 -5.92 -12.60 -14.19
N PHE A 126 -5.44 -11.35 -14.29
CA PHE A 126 -5.75 -10.50 -15.43
C PHE A 126 -5.21 -11.04 -16.75
N LYS A 127 -4.04 -11.70 -16.73
CA LYS A 127 -3.49 -12.33 -17.94
C LYS A 127 -4.39 -13.47 -18.44
N LYS A 128 -4.95 -14.28 -17.53
CA LYS A 128 -5.91 -15.34 -17.89
C LYS A 128 -7.23 -14.77 -18.39
N GLU A 129 -7.79 -13.80 -17.68
CA GLU A 129 -9.03 -13.13 -18.08
C GLU A 129 -8.90 -12.47 -19.47
N LYS A 130 -7.78 -11.79 -19.73
CA LYS A 130 -7.50 -11.21 -21.04
C LYS A 130 -7.41 -12.28 -22.13
N PHE A 131 -6.75 -13.40 -21.85
CA PHE A 131 -6.64 -14.51 -22.80
C PHE A 131 -8.00 -15.13 -23.12
N GLU A 132 -8.83 -15.40 -22.10
CA GLU A 132 -10.19 -15.92 -22.26
C GLU A 132 -11.07 -14.95 -23.09
N LEU A 133 -10.94 -13.63 -22.86
CA LEU A 133 -11.64 -12.61 -23.64
C LEU A 133 -11.17 -12.56 -25.10
N GLU A 134 -9.86 -12.64 -25.36
CA GLU A 134 -9.31 -12.66 -26.71
C GLU A 134 -9.75 -13.92 -27.48
N GLU A 135 -9.74 -15.09 -26.84
CA GLU A 135 -10.25 -16.33 -27.43
C GLU A 135 -11.73 -16.21 -27.79
N HIS A 136 -12.57 -15.73 -26.86
CA HIS A 136 -13.99 -15.52 -27.11
C HIS A 136 -14.25 -14.52 -28.24
N TYR A 137 -13.51 -13.41 -28.27
CA TYR A 137 -13.59 -12.42 -29.34
C TYR A 137 -13.19 -13.01 -30.70
N ASN A 138 -12.10 -13.79 -30.75
CA ASN A 138 -11.65 -14.46 -31.97
C ASN A 138 -12.68 -15.49 -32.48
N GLN A 139 -13.31 -16.23 -31.58
CA GLN A 139 -14.41 -17.15 -31.92
C GLN A 139 -15.58 -16.40 -32.57
N LEU A 140 -16.07 -15.31 -31.96
CA LEU A 140 -17.14 -14.49 -32.52
C LEU A 140 -16.80 -13.94 -33.91
N LYS A 141 -15.59 -13.38 -34.07
CA LYS A 141 -15.11 -12.85 -35.35
C LYS A 141 -14.99 -13.94 -36.41
N SER A 142 -14.62 -15.16 -36.02
CA SER A 142 -14.57 -16.31 -36.92
C SER A 142 -15.97 -16.71 -37.42
N ILE A 143 -16.98 -16.66 -36.55
CA ILE A 143 -18.39 -16.93 -36.89
C ILE A 143 -18.89 -15.85 -37.86
N GLU A 144 -18.60 -14.58 -37.59
CA GLU A 144 -18.97 -13.46 -38.44
C GLU A 144 -18.38 -13.58 -39.85
N ARG A 145 -17.08 -13.90 -39.96
CA ARG A 145 -16.43 -14.15 -41.26
C ARG A 145 -17.06 -15.32 -42.02
N ARG A 146 -17.45 -16.40 -41.33
CA ARG A 146 -18.14 -17.53 -41.97
C ARG A 146 -19.48 -17.09 -42.55
N LYS A 147 -20.29 -16.34 -41.79
CA LYS A 147 -21.57 -15.78 -42.27
C LYS A 147 -21.39 -14.89 -43.51
N ILE A 148 -20.37 -14.02 -43.49
CA ILE A 148 -20.03 -13.16 -44.62
C ILE A 148 -19.63 -13.98 -45.85
N ASN A 149 -18.77 -14.99 -45.68
CA ASN A 149 -18.36 -15.86 -46.80
C ASN A 149 -19.51 -16.72 -47.36
N GLU A 150 -20.46 -17.15 -46.53
CA GLU A 150 -21.68 -17.83 -46.99
C GLU A 150 -22.58 -16.88 -47.79
N SER A 151 -22.69 -15.61 -47.38
CA SER A 151 -23.39 -14.57 -48.15
C SER A 151 -22.76 -14.33 -49.52
N TYR A 152 -21.43 -14.32 -49.64
CA TYR A 152 -20.75 -14.14 -50.93
C TYR A 152 -20.81 -15.37 -51.86
N LYS A 153 -21.06 -16.58 -51.34
CA LYS A 153 -21.28 -17.77 -52.16
C LYS A 153 -22.66 -17.81 -52.83
N SER A 154 -23.63 -17.01 -52.36
CA SER A 154 -24.98 -16.96 -52.96
C SER A 154 -25.13 -15.93 -54.08
N ILE A 155 -24.11 -15.08 -54.31
CA ILE A 155 -24.11 -14.11 -55.41
C ILE A 155 -23.26 -14.71 -56.53
N PRO A 156 -23.85 -15.16 -57.66
CA PRO A 156 -23.07 -15.69 -58.77
C PRO A 156 -22.12 -14.60 -59.27
N ARG A 157 -20.82 -14.90 -59.33
CA ARG A 157 -19.84 -14.02 -59.96
C ARG A 157 -20.15 -13.94 -61.44
N VAL A 158 -20.76 -12.85 -61.87
CA VAL A 158 -20.93 -12.54 -63.29
C VAL A 158 -19.54 -12.17 -63.81
N PHE A 159 -18.93 -13.06 -64.59
CA PHE A 159 -17.76 -12.72 -65.40
C PHE A 159 -18.23 -11.82 -66.54
N THR A 160 -18.00 -10.52 -66.42
CA THR A 160 -18.14 -9.60 -67.55
C THR A 160 -16.89 -9.73 -68.41
N PHE A 161 -17.03 -10.23 -69.63
CA PHE A 161 -16.00 -10.09 -70.64
C PHE A 161 -15.98 -8.62 -71.08
N ASP A 162 -14.81 -7.97 -70.98
CA ASP A 162 -14.58 -6.65 -71.57
C ASP A 162 -14.65 -6.80 -73.10
N THR A 163 -15.86 -6.66 -73.66
CA THR A 163 -16.05 -6.50 -75.09
C THR A 163 -15.69 -5.06 -75.45
N GLY A 164 -14.40 -4.86 -75.73
CA GLY A 164 -13.75 -3.70 -76.34
C GLY A 164 -14.64 -2.56 -76.83
N SER A 165 -15.13 -1.72 -75.92
CA SER A 165 -15.72 -0.43 -76.25
C SER A 165 -15.33 0.59 -75.19
N ASN A 166 -14.05 0.97 -75.19
CA ASN A 166 -13.64 2.28 -74.70
C ASN A 166 -12.47 2.81 -75.55
N PRO A 167 -12.50 4.10 -75.94
CA PRO A 167 -11.48 4.69 -76.78
C PRO A 167 -10.15 4.79 -76.02
N GLU A 168 -9.09 4.58 -76.79
CA GLU A 168 -7.69 4.57 -76.42
C GLU A 168 -7.29 5.66 -75.39
N SER A 169 -6.78 5.23 -74.24
CA SER A 169 -5.85 6.03 -73.44
C SER A 169 -4.44 5.70 -73.91
N PRO A 170 -3.62 6.68 -74.35
CA PRO A 170 -2.43 6.42 -75.15
C PRO A 170 -1.19 6.02 -74.32
N ASN A 171 -1.33 5.35 -73.17
CA ASN A 171 -0.18 5.16 -72.27
C ASN A 171 -0.09 3.84 -71.45
N ASP A 172 -0.83 2.78 -71.77
CA ASP A 172 -0.60 1.47 -71.13
C ASP A 172 -0.31 0.36 -72.16
N ASP A 173 0.97 0.29 -72.53
CA ASP A 173 1.57 -0.79 -73.31
C ASP A 173 2.08 -1.87 -72.35
N SER A 174 1.24 -2.84 -71.95
CA SER A 174 1.72 -3.98 -71.13
C SER A 174 0.96 -5.30 -71.24
N GLY A 175 0.13 -5.52 -72.26
CA GLY A 175 -0.57 -6.82 -72.41
C GLY A 175 -0.87 -7.30 -73.83
N THR A 176 -1.03 -6.40 -74.79
CA THR A 176 -1.38 -6.78 -76.19
C THR A 176 -0.15 -7.13 -77.03
N SER A 177 1.05 -6.74 -76.59
CA SER A 177 2.31 -6.98 -77.28
C SER A 177 2.80 -8.43 -77.16
N GLU A 178 2.45 -9.17 -76.11
CA GLU A 178 2.87 -10.57 -75.95
C GLU A 178 2.04 -11.56 -76.78
N ILE A 179 0.72 -11.32 -76.88
CA ILE A 179 -0.19 -12.16 -77.66
C ILE A 179 0.09 -12.00 -79.17
N LYS A 180 0.39 -10.77 -79.61
CA LYS A 180 0.76 -10.48 -81.01
C LYS A 180 2.11 -11.13 -81.37
N LYS A 181 3.09 -11.10 -80.46
CA LYS A 181 4.39 -11.78 -80.63
C LYS A 181 4.30 -13.32 -80.67
N LEU A 182 3.23 -13.92 -80.12
CA LEU A 182 2.97 -15.36 -80.24
C LEU A 182 2.30 -15.70 -81.56
N TYR A 183 1.36 -14.87 -82.01
CA TYR A 183 0.65 -15.03 -83.27
C TYR A 183 1.59 -14.93 -84.49
N ASP A 184 2.48 -13.93 -84.51
CA ASP A 184 3.45 -13.76 -85.59
C ASP A 184 4.54 -14.85 -85.61
N ARG A 185 4.76 -15.55 -84.48
CA ARG A 185 5.72 -16.66 -84.39
C ARG A 185 5.21 -17.97 -84.99
N TYR A 186 3.89 -18.15 -85.03
CA TYR A 186 3.24 -19.36 -85.53
C TYR A 186 2.61 -19.19 -86.93
N LYS A 187 2.66 -17.98 -87.48
CA LYS A 187 2.23 -17.68 -88.86
C LYS A 187 3.42 -17.80 -89.82
N LYS A 188 3.86 -19.04 -90.07
CA LYS A 188 4.65 -19.40 -91.25
C LYS A 188 3.70 -19.90 -92.34
#